data_AF-A0A0C2GCS5-F1
#
_entry.id   AF-A0A0C2GCS5-F1
#
_cell.length_a   1.000
_cell.length_b   1.000
_cell.length_c   1.000
_cell.angle_alpha   90.00
_cell.angle_beta   90.00
_cell.angle_gamma   90.00
#
_symmetry.space_group_name_H-M   'P 1'
#
loop_
_entity.id
_entity.type
_entity.pdbx_description
1 polymer ?
#
loop_
_entity_poly.entity_id
_entity_poly.type
_entity_poly.pdbx_seq_one_letter_code
_entity_poly.pdbx_strand_id
1 'polypeptide(L)' 'MSCTTLTVAYSAESLGLSVIPLVQTIGHLEWILKTKEFSNLRENASYPMVACIGDPSALELILDSVNQVR' A
#
# COMPACT_ATOMS: atom_id res chain seq x y z
N MET A 1 -11.68 -4.39 -19.77
CA MET A 1 -11.27 -3.96 -18.41
C MET A 1 -10.51 -2.66 -18.57
N SER A 2 -11.11 -1.53 -18.19
CA SER A 2 -10.44 -0.22 -18.21
C SER A 2 -9.57 -0.11 -16.96
N CYS A 3 -8.25 -0.07 -17.13
CA CYS A 3 -7.32 0.16 -16.02
C CYS A 3 -7.35 1.65 -15.67
N THR A 4 -8.14 2.02 -14.65
CA THR A 4 -8.41 3.41 -14.28
C THR A 4 -7.14 4.20 -13.91
N THR A 5 -6.14 3.54 -13.33
CA THR A 5 -4.85 4.16 -12.98
C THR A 5 -4.11 4.67 -14.21
N LEU A 6 -4.09 3.89 -15.31
CA LEU A 6 -3.46 4.31 -16.56
C LEU A 6 -4.20 5.49 -17.21
N THR A 7 -5.53 5.53 -17.07
CA THR A 7 -6.33 6.67 -17.55
C THR A 7 -5.98 7.96 -16.83
N VAL A 8 -5.85 7.93 -15.50
CA VAL A 8 -5.48 9.11 -14.71
C VAL A 8 -4.07 9.60 -15.08
N ALA A 9 -3.10 8.69 -15.22
CA ALA A 9 -1.75 9.05 -15.61
C ALA A 9 -1.71 9.72 -16.99
N TYR A 10 -2.39 9.13 -17.98
CA TYR A 10 -2.45 9.68 -19.33
C TYR A 10 -3.14 11.05 -19.39
N SER A 11 -4.25 11.23 -18.68
CA SER A 11 -4.95 12.52 -18.62
C SER A 11 -4.15 13.59 -17.88
N ALA A 12 -3.40 13.22 -16.83
CA ALA A 12 -2.50 14.15 -16.15
C ALA A 12 -1.35 14.58 -17.07
N GLU A 13 -0.73 13.63 -17.78
CA GLU A 13 0.36 13.89 -18.72
C GLU A 13 -0.07 14.83 -19.85
N SER A 14 -1.26 14.63 -20.43
CA SER A 14 -1.79 15.49 -21.50
C SER A 14 -2.07 16.93 -21.04
N LEU A 15 -2.18 17.15 -19.72
CA LEU A 15 -2.33 18.46 -19.09
C LEU A 15 -1.01 19.02 -18.54
N GLY A 16 0.11 18.33 -18.75
CA GLY A 16 1.42 18.74 -18.23
C GLY A 16 1.58 18.54 -16.72
N LEU A 17 0.80 17.64 -16.11
CA LEU A 17 0.85 17.30 -14.69
C LEU A 17 1.65 16.01 -14.45
N SER A 18 2.39 15.95 -13.34
CA SER A 18 3.06 14.74 -12.88
C SER A 18 2.22 14.00 -11.85
N VAL A 19 2.09 12.69 -11.99
CA VAL A 19 1.44 11.82 -11.00
C VAL A 19 2.50 11.22 -10.09
N ILE A 20 2.35 11.43 -8.78
CA ILE A 20 3.24 10.85 -7.75
C ILE A 20 2.38 9.95 -6.86
N PRO A 21 2.53 8.61 -6.93
CA PRO A 21 1.76 7.71 -6.09
C PRO A 21 2.19 7.81 -4.62
N LEU A 22 1.21 7.78 -3.71
CA LEU A 22 1.43 7.72 -2.28
C LEU A 22 0.98 6.35 -1.76
N VAL A 23 1.95 5.55 -1.33
CA VAL A 23 1.72 4.21 -0.77
C VAL A 23 1.88 4.26 0.74
N GLN A 24 0.90 3.71 1.45
CA GLN A 24 1.00 3.55 2.90
C GLN A 24 1.91 2.37 3.23
N THR A 25 2.84 2.57 4.16
CA THR A 25 3.89 1.58 4.49
C THR A 25 3.82 1.08 5.92
N ILE A 26 3.58 1.95 6.91
CA ILE A 26 3.61 1.54 8.32
C ILE A 26 2.22 1.56 8.91
N GLY A 27 1.55 2.71 8.84
CA GLY A 27 0.23 2.94 9.41
C GLY A 27 -0.87 2.93 8.35
N HIS A 28 -2.11 3.02 8.83
CA HIS A 28 -3.31 3.08 7.98
C HIS A 28 -3.50 1.86 7.06
N LEU A 29 -2.99 0.71 7.50
CA LEU A 29 -3.08 -0.56 6.80
C LEU A 29 -4.26 -1.43 7.27
N GLU A 30 -5.28 -0.85 7.91
CA GLU A 30 -6.45 -1.58 8.44
C GLU A 30 -7.15 -2.40 7.37
N TRP A 31 -7.15 -1.93 6.13
CA TRP A 31 -7.81 -2.60 5.02
C TRP A 31 -7.28 -4.03 4.82
N ILE A 32 -5.97 -4.25 5.05
CA ILE A 32 -5.31 -5.55 4.93
C ILE A 32 -5.05 -6.20 6.29
N LEU A 33 -4.48 -5.46 7.24
CA LEU A 33 -4.04 -6.02 8.51
C LEU A 33 -5.20 -6.46 9.40
N LYS A 34 -6.43 -5.96 9.22
CA LYS A 34 -7.61 -6.44 9.98
C LYS A 34 -8.01 -7.88 9.61
N THR A 35 -7.61 -8.36 8.44
CA THR A 35 -7.95 -9.72 7.98
C THR A 35 -7.22 -10.77 8.80
N LYS A 36 -7.75 -12.00 8.82
CA LYS A 36 -7.13 -13.12 9.55
C LYS A 36 -5.75 -13.47 8.98
N GLU A 37 -5.62 -13.45 7.66
CA GLU A 37 -4.42 -13.83 6.91
C GLU A 37 -3.21 -12.95 7.23
N PHE A 38 -3.40 -11.64 7.38
CA PHE A 38 -2.31 -10.69 7.62
C PHE A 38 -2.24 -10.18 9.07
N SER A 39 -3.05 -10.76 9.98
CA SER A 39 -3.13 -10.30 11.37
C SER A 39 -1.84 -10.50 12.17
N ASN A 40 -1.01 -11.46 11.78
CA ASN A 40 0.28 -11.75 12.37
C ASN A 40 1.35 -10.69 12.07
N LEU A 41 1.15 -9.86 11.04
CA LEU A 41 2.10 -8.83 10.63
C LEU A 41 1.93 -7.51 11.40
N ARG A 42 0.97 -7.43 12.33
CA ARG A 42 0.69 -6.23 13.12
C ARG A 42 1.80 -6.01 14.15
N GLU A 43 2.16 -4.75 14.39
CA GLU A 43 3.04 -4.38 15.51
C GLU A 43 2.40 -4.72 16.86
N ASN A 44 1.07 -4.53 16.97
CA ASN A 44 0.30 -4.83 18.16
C ASN A 44 -1.11 -5.27 17.78
N ALA A 45 -1.64 -6.29 18.47
CA ALA A 45 -3.00 -6.78 18.23
C ALA A 45 -4.09 -5.71 18.41
N SER A 46 -3.87 -4.72 19.29
CA SER A 46 -4.78 -3.60 19.55
C SER A 46 -4.76 -2.53 18.46
N TYR A 47 -3.74 -2.50 17.60
CA TYR A 47 -3.61 -1.54 16.50
C TYR A 47 -3.63 -2.27 15.16
N PRO A 48 -4.82 -2.65 14.64
CA PRO A 48 -4.97 -3.42 13.39
C PRO A 48 -4.63 -2.60 12.13
N MET A 49 -3.91 -1.49 12.29
CA MET A 49 -3.53 -0.51 11.27
C MET A 49 -2.03 -0.34 11.10
N VAL A 50 -1.23 -0.90 12.02
CA VAL A 50 0.22 -0.69 12.07
C VAL A 50 0.96 -2.01 11.81
N ALA A 51 1.80 -2.03 10.79
CA ALA A 51 2.67 -3.16 10.47
C ALA A 51 3.91 -3.19 11.38
N CYS A 52 4.35 -4.37 11.78
CA CYS A 52 5.56 -4.56 12.57
C CYS A 52 6.82 -4.44 11.70
N ILE A 53 7.49 -3.29 11.68
CA ILE A 53 8.71 -3.09 10.87
C ILE A 53 9.90 -3.98 11.26
N GLY A 54 9.87 -4.56 12.47
CA GLY A 54 10.86 -5.54 12.92
C GLY A 54 10.63 -6.95 12.39
N ASP A 55 9.46 -7.22 11.80
CA ASP A 55 9.14 -8.49 11.15
C ASP A 55 9.50 -8.41 9.65
N PRO A 56 10.45 -9.24 9.16
CA PRO A 56 10.80 -9.28 7.75
C PRO A 56 9.61 -9.55 6.83
N SER A 57 8.60 -10.33 7.27
CA SER A 57 7.41 -10.61 6.46
C SER A 57 6.49 -9.39 6.31
N ALA A 58 6.48 -8.50 7.31
CA ALA A 58 5.77 -7.23 7.18
C ALA A 58 6.51 -6.30 6.19
N LEU A 59 7.85 -6.31 6.19
CA LEU A 59 8.64 -5.58 5.20
C LEU A 59 8.39 -6.08 3.77
N GLU A 60 8.27 -7.39 3.57
CA GLU A 60 7.92 -7.98 2.26
C GLU A 60 6.57 -7.45 1.75
N LEU A 61 5.55 -7.41 2.61
CA LEU A 61 4.24 -6.85 2.27
C LEU A 61 4.32 -5.38 1.85
N ILE A 62 5.12 -4.59 2.56
CA ILE A 62 5.33 -3.16 2.28
C ILE A 62 6.01 -2.97 0.92
N LEU A 63 7.07 -3.73 0.66
CA LEU A 63 7.82 -3.63 -0.59
C LEU A 63 6.99 -4.10 -1.78
N ASP A 64 6.17 -5.14 -1.61
CA ASP A 64 5.21 -5.58 -2.63
C ASP A 64 4.22 -4.44 -2.98
N SER A 65 3.65 -3.78 -1.96
CA SER A 65 2.73 -2.66 -2.15
C SER A 65 3.36 -1.49 -2.92
N VAL A 66 4.63 -1.17 -2.64
CA VAL A 66 5.38 -0.13 -3.37
C VAL A 66 5.65 -0.53 -4.81
N ASN A 67 5.93 -1.81 -5.07
CA ASN A 67 6.22 -2.30 -6.41
C ASN A 67 4.98 -2.38 -7.32
N GLN A 68 3.77 -2.49 -6.75
CA GLN A 68 2.52 -2.53 -7.53
C GLN A 68 2.16 -1.20 -8.21
N VAL A 69 2.67 -0.07 -7.71
CA VAL A 69 2.40 1.28 -8.26
C VAL A 69 3.57 1.83 -9.07
N ARG A 70 4.59 1.00 -9.30
CA ARG A 70 5.81 1.36 -10.01
C ARG A 70 5.67 1.27 -11.52
#